data_AF-A0A3N7FQR1-F1
#
_entry.id   AF-A0A3N7FQR1-F1
#
_cell.length_a   1.000
_cell.length_b   1.000
_cell.length_c   1.000
_cell.angle_alpha   90.00
_cell.angle_beta   90.00
_cell.angle_gamma   90.00
#
_symmetry.space_group_name_H-M   'P 1'
#
loop_
_entity.id
_entity.type
_entity.pdbx_description
1 polymer ?
#
loop_
_entity_poly.entity_id
_entity_poly.type
_entity_poly.pdbx_seq_one_letter_code
_entity_poly.pdbx_strand_id
1 'polypeptide(L)' 'MGMLKANREPKDFKGWVASYTEWKILYTLCKDKDGLLHKDTIRAVYDGSLFERMEKERASPKKTAVV' A
#
# COMPACT_ATOMS: atom_id res chain seq x y z
N MET A 1 13.09 2.85 1.27
CA MET A 1 13.16 3.39 -0.12
C MET A 1 14.20 2.72 -1.03
N GLY A 2 14.83 1.60 -0.64
CA GLY A 2 15.80 0.91 -1.50
C GLY A 2 15.22 0.49 -2.86
N MET A 3 14.05 -0.15 -2.85
CA MET A 3 13.35 -0.61 -4.07
C MET A 3 13.05 0.52 -5.08
N LEU A 4 12.58 1.67 -4.61
CA LEU A 4 12.30 2.83 -5.49
C LEU A 4 13.55 3.43 -6.10
N LYS A 5 14.67 3.46 -5.36
CA LYS A 5 15.95 3.97 -5.87
C LYS A 5 16.58 2.99 -6.87
N ALA A 6 16.40 1.68 -6.66
CA ALA A 6 16.92 0.63 -7.53
C ALA A 6 16.21 0.58 -8.89
N ASN A 7 14.92 0.89 -8.95
CA ASN A 7 14.12 0.91 -10.18
C ASN A 7 14.08 2.29 -10.88
N ARG A 8 14.97 3.23 -10.53
CA ARG A 8 15.01 4.55 -11.17
C ARG A 8 15.59 4.48 -12.56
N GLU A 9 14.85 4.98 -13.55
CA GLU A 9 15.40 5.22 -14.88
C GLU A 9 16.25 6.51 -14.89
N PRO A 10 17.49 6.50 -15.41
CA PRO A 10 18.35 7.67 -15.42
C PRO A 10 17.70 8.86 -16.16
N LYS A 11 17.79 10.05 -15.57
CA LYS A 11 17.21 11.33 -16.07
C LYS A 11 15.68 11.41 -16.10
N ASP A 12 14.95 10.39 -15.62
CA ASP A 12 13.49 10.44 -15.54
C ASP A 12 12.98 11.02 -14.20
N PHE A 13 13.16 12.32 -14.01
CA PHE A 13 12.75 12.99 -12.76
C PHE A 13 11.24 12.91 -12.51
N LYS A 14 10.43 12.89 -13.57
CA LYS A 14 8.97 12.80 -13.47
C LYS A 14 8.54 11.43 -12.95
N GLY A 15 9.04 10.34 -13.51
CA GLY A 15 8.73 9.00 -12.99
C GLY A 15 9.32 8.77 -11.60
N TRP A 16 10.46 9.36 -11.24
CA TRP A 16 10.95 9.28 -9.86
C TRP A 16 9.98 9.87 -8.84
N VAL A 17 9.42 11.05 -9.15
CA VAL A 17 8.43 11.71 -8.29
C VAL A 17 7.11 10.95 -8.31
N ALA A 18 6.67 10.46 -9.48
CA ALA A 18 5.46 9.66 -9.61
C ALA A 18 5.56 8.38 -8.78
N SER A 19 6.60 7.56 -8.98
CA SER A 19 6.81 6.33 -8.23
C SER A 19 6.96 6.59 -6.73
N TYR A 20 7.66 7.65 -6.32
CA TYR A 20 7.73 8.03 -4.91
C TYR A 20 6.35 8.33 -4.32
N THR A 21 5.55 9.11 -5.05
CA THR A 21 4.22 9.54 -4.61
C THR A 21 3.26 8.36 -4.54
N GLU A 22 3.27 7.50 -5.55
CA GLU A 22 2.43 6.31 -5.64
C GLU A 22 2.69 5.36 -4.47
N TRP A 23 3.96 5.07 -4.18
CA TRP A 23 4.34 4.25 -3.03
C TRP A 23 4.02 4.90 -1.69
N LYS A 24 4.15 6.22 -1.57
CA LYS A 24 3.79 6.95 -0.34
C LYS A 24 2.29 6.90 -0.08
N ILE A 25 1.48 7.09 -1.12
CA ILE A 25 0.01 7.01 -1.04
C ILE A 25 -0.38 5.58 -0.66
N LEU A 26 0.16 4.57 -1.35
CA LEU A 26 -0.09 3.17 -1.04
C LEU A 26 0.23 2.84 0.41
N TYR A 27 1.41 3.22 0.89
CA TYR A 27 1.81 3.01 2.28
C TYR A 27 0.88 3.70 3.26
N THR A 28 0.48 4.94 2.99
CA THR A 28 -0.41 5.70 3.89
C THR A 28 -1.79 5.09 3.96
N LEU A 29 -2.27 4.55 2.84
CA LEU A 29 -3.60 3.97 2.71
C LEU A 29 -3.70 2.56 3.28
N CYS A 30 -2.61 1.78 3.20
CA CYS A 30 -2.59 0.35 3.50
C CYS A 30 -1.81 -0.03 4.78
N LYS A 31 -1.15 0.93 5.45
CA LYS A 31 -0.46 0.65 6.71
C LYS A 31 -1.46 0.27 7.80
N ASP A 32 -1.05 -0.68 8.65
CA ASP A 32 -1.79 -1.01 9.86
C ASP A 32 -1.57 0.04 10.97
N LYS A 33 -2.22 -0.13 12.13
CA LYS A 33 -2.11 0.72 13.32
C LYS A 33 -0.68 0.81 13.84
N ASP A 34 0.08 -0.29 13.74
CA ASP A 34 1.50 -0.33 14.08
C ASP A 34 2.40 0.31 13.00
N GLY A 35 1.82 0.84 11.93
CA GLY A 35 2.54 1.48 10.84
C GLY A 35 3.26 0.48 9.92
N LEU A 36 2.91 -0.80 9.99
CA LEU A 36 3.50 -1.85 9.15
C LEU A 36 2.63 -2.12 7.92
N LEU A 37 3.30 -2.39 6.80
CA LEU A 37 2.64 -2.77 5.55
C LEU A 37 2.81 -4.27 5.33
N HIS A 38 1.71 -5.01 5.40
CA HIS A 38 1.74 -6.47 5.27
C HIS A 38 1.98 -6.90 3.82
N LYS A 39 2.73 -8.01 3.66
CA LYS A 39 3.04 -8.58 2.34
C LYS A 39 1.76 -8.96 1.56
N ASP A 40 0.73 -9.38 2.28
CA ASP A 40 -0.54 -9.78 1.69
C ASP A 40 -1.27 -8.58 1.05
N THR A 41 -1.19 -7.40 1.69
CA THR A 41 -1.72 -6.14 1.16
C THR A 41 -0.98 -5.72 -0.10
N ILE A 42 0.36 -5.85 -0.12
CA ILE A 42 1.16 -5.63 -1.34
C ILE A 42 0.73 -6.60 -2.45
N ARG A 43 0.49 -7.87 -2.13
CA ARG A 43 0.05 -8.87 -3.11
C ARG A 43 -1.32 -8.52 -3.69
N ALA A 44 -2.23 -8.01 -2.87
CA ALA A 44 -3.56 -7.55 -3.31
C ALA A 44 -3.49 -6.33 -4.25
N VAL A 45 -2.46 -5.49 -4.15
CA VAL A 45 -2.23 -4.40 -5.12
C VAL A 45 -1.93 -4.96 -6.50
N TYR A 46 -1.09 -6.01 -6.57
CA TYR A 46 -0.70 -6.64 -7.82
C TYR A 46 -1.77 -7.57 -8.40
N ASP A 47 -2.55 -8.22 -7.55
CA ASP A 47 -3.66 -9.10 -7.92
C ASP A 47 -4.96 -8.33 -8.25
N GLY A 48 -5.02 -7.03 -7.90
CA GLY A 48 -6.17 -6.16 -8.15
C GLY A 48 -7.26 -6.20 -7.08
N SER A 49 -7.19 -7.14 -6.14
CA SER A 49 -8.20 -7.35 -5.08
C SER A 49 -8.12 -6.38 -3.89
N LEU A 50 -7.18 -5.42 -3.89
CA LEU A 50 -6.94 -4.51 -2.76
C LEU A 50 -8.18 -3.71 -2.34
N PHE A 51 -8.83 -3.03 -3.30
CA PHE A 51 -9.97 -2.15 -2.99
C PHE A 51 -11.19 -2.93 -2.52
N GLU A 52 -11.45 -4.11 -3.10
CA GLU A 52 -12.52 -5.00 -2.64
C GLU A 52 -12.29 -5.49 -1.20
N ARG A 53 -11.04 -5.81 -0.84
CA ARG A 53 -10.69 -6.18 0.54
C ARG A 53 -10.89 -5.04 1.52
N MET A 54 -10.51 -3.82 1.14
CA MET A 54 -10.72 -2.62 1.97
C MET A 54 -12.20 -2.26 2.11
N GLU A 55 -12.99 -2.42 1.06
CA GLU A 55 -14.44 -2.27 1.12
C GLU A 55 -15.04 -3.26 2.12
N LYS A 56 -14.68 -4.54 2.03
CA LYS A 56 -15.14 -5.58 2.96
C LYS A 56 -14.75 -5.29 4.41
N GLU A 57 -13.52 -4.85 4.67
CA GLU A 57 -13.09 -4.44 6.01
C GLU A 57 -13.89 -3.25 6.55
N ARG A 58 -14.24 -2.28 5.69
CA ARG A 58 -15.05 -1.13 6.09
C ARG A 58 -16.53 -1.47 6.28
N ALA A 59 -17.07 -2.35 5.46
CA ALA A 59 -18.47 -2.79 5.52
C ALA A 59 -18.72 -3.79 6.66
N SER A 60 -17.68 -4.50 7.10
CA SER A 60 -17.78 -5.39 8.26
C SER A 60 -17.91 -4.56 9.54
N PRO A 61 -18.92 -4.78 10.39
CA PRO A 61 -18.90 -4.21 11.74
C PRO A 61 -17.64 -4.73 12.42
N LYS A 62 -16.76 -3.83 12.88
CA LYS A 62 -15.57 -4.19 13.67
C LYS A 62 -16.02 -5.19 14.74
N LYS A 63 -15.67 -6.46 14.59
CA LYS A 63 -15.73 -7.39 15.71
C LYS A 63 -14.64 -6.90 16.65
N THR A 64 -15.02 -6.04 17.60
CA THR A 64 -14.28 -5.82 18.83
C THR A 64 -14.12 -7.20 19.43
N ALA A 65 -12.96 -7.83 19.20
CA ALA A 65 -12.53 -8.96 19.99
C ALA A 65 -12.28 -8.42 21.40
N VAL A 66 -13.34 -8.43 22.20
CA VAL A 66 -13.24 -8.36 23.66
C VAL A 66 -12.60 -9.67 24.08
N VAL A 67 -11.36 -9.58 24.54
CA VAL A 67 -10.75 -10.50 25.51
C VAL A 67 -10.15 -9.63 26.60
#